data_AF-A0A947G2J3-F1
#
_entry.id   AF-A0A947G2J3-F1
#
_cell.length_a   1.000
_cell.length_b   1.000
_cell.length_c   1.000
_cell.angle_alpha   90.00
_cell.angle_beta   90.00
_cell.angle_gamma   90.00
#
_symmetry.space_group_name_H-M   'P 1'
#
loop_
_entity.id
_entity.type
_entity.pdbx_description
1 polymer ?
#
loop_
_entity_poly.entity_id
_entity_poly.type
_entity_poly.pdbx_seq_one_letter_code
_entity_poly.pdbx_strand_id
1 'polypeptide(L)'
;MSNTPAIQFYIGDWKRDTALARCSTSTRGVWFEILLAMHDDGACGKLCGKPVDFLRICRCTKAEFALACKELRATETATVTRRNGSVTIINRRMQKEWKKRQDNAKRQRRHREKQKGDDE
;
A
#
# COMPACT_ATOMS: atom_id res chain seq x y z
N MET A 1 14.71 -8.61 -2.52
CA MET A 1 13.84 -7.51 -2.08
C MET A 1 14.65 -6.23 -2.19
N SER A 2 14.18 -5.22 -2.95
CA SER A 2 14.81 -3.90 -2.93
C SER A 2 14.56 -3.31 -1.54
N ASN A 3 15.59 -3.38 -0.69
CA ASN A 3 15.56 -2.94 0.69
C ASN A 3 15.61 -1.41 0.70
N THR A 4 14.47 -0.74 0.51
CA THR A 4 14.36 0.71 0.73
C THR A 4 14.10 0.92 2.22
N PRO A 5 15.11 1.29 3.04
CA PRO A 5 14.96 1.37 4.49
C PRO A 5 14.09 2.56 4.95
N ALA A 6 13.72 3.44 4.02
CA ALA A 6 12.99 4.67 4.31
C ALA A 6 11.78 4.80 3.39
N ILE A 7 10.67 5.23 3.99
CA ILE A 7 9.46 5.66 3.28
C ILE A 7 9.53 7.18 3.06
N GLN A 8 9.31 7.63 1.82
CA GLN A 8 9.19 9.06 1.56
C GLN A 8 7.78 9.52 1.95
N PHE A 9 7.68 10.17 3.11
CA PHE A 9 6.42 10.66 3.66
C PHE A 9 6.25 12.16 3.42
N TYR A 10 5.26 12.52 2.60
CA TYR A 10 4.94 13.91 2.31
C TYR A 10 3.84 14.41 3.26
N ILE A 11 4.22 15.27 4.22
CA ILE A 11 3.29 15.84 5.22
C ILE A 11 2.07 16.48 4.55
N GLY A 12 2.29 17.20 3.45
CA GLY A 12 1.22 17.86 2.71
C GLY A 12 0.22 16.88 2.11
N ASP A 13 0.66 15.71 1.65
CA ASP A 13 -0.24 14.69 1.09
C ASP A 13 -1.11 14.09 2.19
N TRP A 14 -0.53 13.85 3.37
CA TRP A 14 -1.28 13.38 4.54
C TRP A 14 -2.30 14.41 5.03
N LYS A 15 -1.89 15.67 5.20
CA LYS A 15 -2.78 16.72 5.74
C LYS A 15 -3.86 17.17 4.77
N ARG A 16 -3.63 17.09 3.45
CA ARG A 16 -4.58 17.55 2.42
C ARG A 16 -5.47 16.43 1.88
N ASP A 17 -5.23 15.16 2.25
CA ASP A 17 -6.11 14.06 1.88
C ASP A 17 -7.45 14.20 2.62
N THR A 18 -8.43 14.83 1.95
CA THR A 18 -9.77 15.07 2.49
C THR A 18 -10.54 13.78 2.74
N ALA A 19 -10.26 12.72 1.97
CA ALA A 19 -10.85 11.40 2.20
C ALA A 19 -10.35 10.82 3.53
N LEU A 20 -9.03 10.85 3.77
CA LEU A 20 -8.46 10.40 5.04
C LEU A 20 -8.87 11.29 6.22
N ALA A 21 -8.99 12.61 6.00
CA ALA A 21 -9.43 13.57 7.02
C ALA A 21 -10.88 13.36 7.48
N ARG A 22 -11.71 12.65 6.71
CA ARG A 22 -13.08 12.26 7.11
C ARG A 22 -13.13 10.99 7.96
N CYS A 23 -12.02 10.25 8.05
CA CYS A 23 -11.91 9.09 8.93
C CYS A 23 -11.67 9.51 10.38
N SER A 24 -12.07 8.66 11.32
CA SER A 24 -11.75 8.78 12.74
C SER A 24 -10.24 8.71 12.99
N THR A 25 -9.80 9.27 14.13
CA THR A 25 -8.38 9.24 14.52
C THR A 25 -7.83 7.82 14.61
N SER A 26 -8.61 6.85 15.11
CA SER A 26 -8.21 5.44 15.17
C SER A 26 -8.00 4.86 13.77
N THR A 27 -8.93 5.10 12.83
CA THR A 27 -8.76 4.67 11.44
C THR A 27 -7.54 5.26 10.77
N ARG A 28 -7.20 6.53 11.03
CA ARG A 28 -5.98 7.14 10.50
C ARG A 28 -4.72 6.44 11.01
N GLY A 29 -4.70 6.05 12.29
CA GLY A 29 -3.63 5.24 12.87
C GLY A 29 -3.52 3.85 12.25
N VAL A 30 -4.64 3.15 12.13
CA VAL A 30 -4.69 1.83 11.46
C VAL A 30 -4.23 1.93 10.00
N TRP A 31 -4.65 2.98 9.30
CA TRP A 31 -4.22 3.20 7.92
C TRP A 31 -2.72 3.44 7.81
N PHE A 32 -2.14 4.19 8.75
CA PHE A 32 -0.70 4.42 8.78
C PHE A 32 0.09 3.11 8.94
N GLU A 33 -0.29 2.25 9.89
CA GLU A 33 0.33 0.93 10.06
C GLU A 33 0.20 0.05 8.80
N ILE A 34 -0.95 0.10 8.11
CA ILE A 34 -1.14 -0.60 6.84
C ILE A 34 -0.17 -0.08 5.75
N LEU A 35 0.05 1.23 5.67
CA LEU A 35 0.99 1.82 4.70
C LEU A 35 2.43 1.38 4.97
N LEU A 36 2.82 1.30 6.25
CA LEU A 36 4.14 0.79 6.65
C LEU A 36 4.29 -0.68 6.26
N ALA A 37 3.31 -1.52 6.58
CA ALA A 37 3.34 -2.93 6.23
C ALA A 37 3.38 -3.16 4.70
N MET A 38 2.65 -2.36 3.92
CA MET A 38 2.73 -2.40 2.45
C MET A 38 4.11 -2.00 1.94
N HIS A 39 4.76 -1.05 2.60
CA HIS A 39 6.10 -0.60 2.24
C HIS A 39 7.14 -1.69 2.49
N ASP A 40 7.09 -2.33 3.66
CA ASP A 40 7.97 -3.44 4.01
C ASP A 40 7.78 -4.65 3.09
N ASP A 41 6.54 -4.90 2.63
CA ASP A 41 6.23 -5.92 1.61
C ASP A 41 6.50 -5.43 0.17
N GLY A 42 7.70 -4.89 -0.06
CA GLY A 42 8.19 -4.48 -1.38
C GLY A 42 7.50 -3.25 -1.97
N ALA A 43 6.82 -2.46 -1.13
CA ALA A 43 6.09 -1.25 -1.52
C ALA A 43 5.14 -1.50 -2.69
N CYS A 44 4.42 -2.63 -2.70
CA CYS A 44 3.52 -2.98 -3.81
C CYS A 44 2.17 -2.27 -3.76
N GLY A 45 1.86 -1.59 -2.65
CA GLY A 45 0.61 -0.87 -2.43
C GLY A 45 -0.61 -1.77 -2.25
N LYS A 46 -0.40 -3.05 -1.96
CA LYS A 46 -1.45 -4.04 -1.71
C LYS A 46 -1.06 -4.87 -0.51
N LEU A 47 -2.00 -5.06 0.42
CA LEU A 47 -1.84 -5.98 1.54
C LEU A 47 -3.03 -6.92 1.57
N CYS A 48 -2.78 -8.22 1.71
CA CYS A 48 -3.81 -9.26 1.68
C CYS A 48 -3.54 -10.28 2.79
N GLY A 49 -4.55 -10.60 3.59
CA GLY A 49 -4.40 -11.52 4.70
C GLY A 49 -5.71 -11.82 5.41
N LYS A 50 -5.68 -12.65 6.46
CA LYS A 50 -6.85 -12.87 7.29
C LYS A 50 -7.04 -11.66 8.19
N PRO A 51 -8.29 -11.30 8.59
CA PRO A 51 -8.53 -10.20 9.51
C PRO A 51 -7.67 -10.25 10.78
N VAL A 52 -7.40 -11.45 11.32
CA VAL A 52 -6.56 -11.64 12.52
C VAL A 52 -5.11 -11.17 12.33
N ASP A 53 -4.57 -11.31 11.12
CA ASP A 53 -3.21 -10.87 10.81
C ASP A 53 -3.13 -9.35 10.84
N PHE A 54 -4.16 -8.67 10.30
CA PHE A 54 -4.25 -7.21 10.35
C PHE A 54 -4.36 -6.67 11.78
N LEU A 55 -5.02 -7.38 12.70
CA LEU A 55 -5.08 -6.93 14.10
C LEU A 55 -3.69 -6.84 14.72
N ARG A 56 -2.82 -7.81 14.40
CA ARG A 56 -1.43 -7.85 14.87
C ARG A 56 -0.57 -6.81 14.18
N ILE A 57 -0.67 -6.72 12.85
CA ILE A 57 0.07 -5.75 12.03
C ILE A 57 -0.26 -4.32 12.47
N CYS A 58 -1.55 -4.01 12.60
CA CYS A 58 -2.03 -2.66 12.90
C CYS A 58 -2.09 -2.36 14.40
N ARG A 59 -1.73 -3.33 15.26
CA ARG A 59 -1.74 -3.23 16.73
C ARG A 59 -3.08 -2.68 17.26
N CYS A 60 -4.18 -3.19 16.71
CA CYS A 60 -5.50 -2.68 16.99
C CYS A 60 -6.50 -3.80 17.32
N THR A 61 -7.59 -3.42 17.95
CA THR A 61 -8.70 -4.31 18.27
C THR A 61 -9.49 -4.68 17.02
N LYS A 62 -10.29 -5.76 17.12
CA LYS A 62 -11.23 -6.16 16.06
C LYS A 62 -12.22 -5.06 15.71
N ALA A 63 -12.67 -4.29 16.70
CA ALA A 63 -13.62 -3.19 16.52
C ALA A 63 -12.98 -2.04 15.73
N GLU A 64 -11.77 -1.64 16.10
CA GLU A 64 -11.02 -0.59 15.40
C GLU A 64 -10.72 -0.99 13.95
N PHE A 65 -10.25 -2.22 13.71
CA PHE A 65 -10.00 -2.68 12.35
C PHE A 65 -11.27 -2.75 11.49
N ALA A 66 -12.39 -3.18 12.09
CA ALA A 66 -13.68 -3.20 11.39
C ALA A 66 -14.16 -1.79 11.03
N LEU A 67 -14.03 -0.84 11.97
CA LEU A 67 -14.34 0.57 11.72
C LEU A 67 -13.43 1.15 10.64
N ALA A 68 -12.12 0.89 10.71
CA ALA A 68 -11.16 1.34 9.71
C ALA A 68 -11.49 0.82 8.31
N CYS A 69 -11.81 -0.47 8.17
CA CYS A 69 -12.24 -1.03 6.89
C CYS A 69 -13.49 -0.35 6.32
N LYS A 70 -14.44 0.02 7.20
CA LYS A 70 -15.69 0.69 6.82
C LYS A 70 -15.41 2.13 6.39
N GLU A 71 -14.69 2.89 7.21
CA GLU A 71 -14.37 4.30 6.94
C GLU A 71 -13.49 4.43 5.69
N LEU A 72 -12.39 3.68 5.59
CA LEU A 72 -11.47 3.73 4.44
C LEU A 72 -12.17 3.44 3.11
N ARG A 73 -13.17 2.54 3.13
CA ARG A 73 -14.01 2.27 1.97
C ARG A 73 -14.97 3.42 1.69
N ALA A 74 -15.67 3.91 2.71
CA ALA A 74 -16.70 4.93 2.58
C ALA A 74 -16.14 6.31 2.19
N THR A 75 -14.92 6.62 2.60
CA THR A 75 -14.21 7.84 2.20
C THR A 75 -13.40 7.66 0.92
N GLU A 76 -13.31 6.44 0.40
CA GLU A 76 -12.48 6.05 -0.74
C GLU A 76 -10.97 6.23 -0.53
N THR A 77 -10.50 6.46 0.70
CA THR A 77 -9.06 6.53 1.03
C THR A 77 -8.31 5.29 0.55
N ALA A 78 -8.91 4.11 0.69
CA ALA A 78 -8.33 2.85 0.23
C ALA A 78 -9.38 1.99 -0.48
N THR A 79 -8.93 1.16 -1.41
CA THR A 79 -9.78 0.10 -1.94
C THR A 79 -9.71 -1.09 -0.98
N VAL A 80 -10.82 -1.37 -0.31
CA VAL A 80 -10.95 -2.50 0.61
C VAL A 80 -11.84 -3.55 -0.03
N THR A 81 -11.43 -4.81 -0.09
CA THR A 81 -12.26 -5.93 -0.53
C THR A 81 -12.18 -7.07 0.46
N ARG A 82 -13.25 -7.87 0.53
CA ARG A 82 -13.32 -9.06 1.38
C ARG A 82 -13.73 -10.23 0.49
N ARG A 83 -12.94 -11.30 0.49
CA ARG A 83 -13.20 -12.51 -0.32
C ARG A 83 -12.62 -13.72 0.37
N ASN A 84 -13.38 -14.81 0.42
CA ASN A 84 -12.93 -16.10 0.97
C ASN A 84 -12.29 -15.97 2.37
N GLY A 85 -12.89 -15.17 3.26
CA GLY A 85 -12.37 -14.94 4.62
C GLY A 85 -11.11 -14.05 4.70
N SER A 86 -10.59 -13.58 3.57
CA SER A 86 -9.44 -12.66 3.50
C SER A 86 -9.87 -11.24 3.23
N VAL A 87 -9.09 -10.28 3.73
CA VAL A 87 -9.23 -8.85 3.45
C VAL A 87 -8.08 -8.43 2.56
N THR A 88 -8.38 -7.71 1.49
CA THR A 88 -7.39 -7.03 0.66
C THR A 88 -7.59 -5.53 0.79
N ILE A 89 -6.51 -4.81 1.10
CA ILE A 89 -6.48 -3.35 1.18
C ILE A 89 -5.47 -2.87 0.15
N ILE A 90 -5.81 -1.83 -0.62
CA ILE A 90 -4.96 -1.30 -1.68
C ILE A 90 -4.80 0.22 -1.50
N ASN A 91 -3.54 0.66 -1.44
CA ASN A 91 -3.17 2.04 -1.68
C ASN A 91 -2.95 2.24 -3.19
N ARG A 92 -3.90 2.91 -3.85
CA ARG A 92 -3.91 3.07 -5.31
C ARG A 92 -2.68 3.81 -5.84
N ARG A 93 -2.14 4.77 -5.08
CA ARG A 93 -0.95 5.53 -5.48
C ARG A 93 0.30 4.64 -5.47
N MET A 94 0.57 3.99 -4.33
CA MET A 94 1.73 3.12 -4.17
C MET A 94 1.69 1.95 -5.17
N GLN A 95 0.51 1.40 -5.46
CA GLN A 95 0.37 0.35 -6.48
C GLN A 95 0.69 0.86 -7.90
N LYS A 96 0.26 2.09 -8.25
CA LYS A 96 0.63 2.72 -9.53
C LYS A 96 2.14 2.96 -9.60
N GLU A 97 2.75 3.45 -8.54
CA GLU A 97 4.20 3.71 -8.46
C GLU A 97 5.01 2.40 -8.54
N TRP A 98 4.55 1.35 -7.87
CA TRP A 98 5.13 0.01 -7.99
C TRP A 98 5.09 -0.52 -9.41
N LYS A 99 3.94 -0.41 -10.08
CA LYS A 99 3.80 -0.83 -11.49
C LYS A 99 4.76 -0.05 -12.41
N LYS A 100 4.85 1.26 -12.23
CA LYS A 100 5.82 2.10 -12.95
C LYS A 100 7.27 1.64 -12.74
N ARG A 101 7.66 1.31 -11.50
CA ARG A 101 8.99 0.77 -11.18
C ARG A 101 9.27 -0.53 -11.92
N GLN A 102 8.31 -1.46 -11.92
CA GLN A 102 8.42 -2.75 -12.62
C GLN A 102 8.55 -2.56 -14.13
N ASP A 103 7.74 -1.69 -14.73
CA ASP A 103 7.76 -1.45 -16.17
C ASP A 103 9.06 -0.76 -16.60
N ASN A 104 9.54 0.22 -15.81
CA ASN A 104 10.84 0.86 -16.04
C ASN A 104 12.00 -0.14 -15.94
N ALA A 105 12.01 -1.02 -14.94
CA ALA A 105 13.02 -2.05 -14.80
C ALA A 105 13.04 -3.00 -16.02
N LYS A 106 11.87 -3.42 -16.50
CA LYS A 106 11.74 -4.24 -17.72
C LYS A 106 12.26 -3.51 -18.95
N ARG A 107 11.91 -2.23 -19.11
CA ARG A 107 12.38 -1.39 -20.23
C ARG A 107 13.90 -1.27 -20.25
N GLN A 108 14.50 -0.97 -19.09
CA GLN A 108 15.95 -0.85 -18.96
C GLN A 108 16.67 -2.18 -19.21
N ARG A 109 16.09 -3.30 -18.75
CA ARG A 109 16.64 -4.63 -19.03
C ARG A 109 16.67 -4.93 -20.53
N ARG A 110 15.55 -4.73 -21.23
CA ARG A 110 15.46 -4.92 -22.70
C ARG A 110 16.44 -4.05 -23.47
N HIS A 111 16.62 -2.80 -23.05
CA HIS A 111 17.59 -1.89 -23.67
C HIS A 111 19.02 -2.42 -23.54
N ARG A 112 19.41 -2.90 -22.36
CA ARG A 112 20.74 -3.48 -22.11
C ARG A 112 20.96 -4.80 -22.84
N GLU A 113 19.93 -5.64 -22.95
CA GLU A 113 19.99 -6.90 -23.71
C GLU A 113 20.20 -6.62 -25.21
N LYS A 114 19.53 -5.60 -25.77
CA LYS A 114 19.71 -5.20 -27.16
C LYS A 114 21.13 -4.71 -27.45
N GLN A 115 21.67 -3.83 -26.60
CA GLN A 115 23.03 -3.31 -26.78
C GLN A 115 24.09 -4.41 -26.79
N LYS A 116 23.96 -5.42 -25.92
CA LYS A 116 24.89 -6.56 -25.90
C LYS A 116 24.87 -7.42 -27.17
N GLY A 117 23.72 -7.51 -27.85
CA GLY A 117 23.59 -8.28 -29.09
C GLY A 117 23.98 -7.49 -30.35
N ASP A 118 24.10 -6.16 -30.26
CA ASP A 118 24.61 -5.32 -31.35
C ASP A 118 26.17 -5.20 -31.31
N ASP A 119 26.79 -5.58 -30.18
CA ASP A 119 28.24 -5.55 -29.92
C ASP A 119 28.95 -6.92 -30.13
N GLU A 120 28.20 -8.00 -30.45
CA GLU A 120 28.69 -9.36 -30.80
C GLU A 120 28.51 -9.64 -32.31
#